data_AF-W4VNT8-F1
#
_entry.id   AF-W4VNT8-F1
#
_cell.length_a   1.000
_cell.length_b   1.000
_cell.length_c   1.000
_cell.angle_alpha   90.00
_cell.angle_beta   90.00
_cell.angle_gamma   90.00
#
_symmetry.space_group_name_H-M   'P 1'
#
loop_
_entity.id
_entity.type
_entity.pdbx_description
1 polymer ?
#
loop_
_entity_poly.entity_id
_entity_poly.type
_entity_poly.pdbx_seq_one_letter_code
_entity_poly.pdbx_strand_id
1 'polypeptide(L)'
;MIDLKKKQEVLLMHIREGRSQREIAQSTSVDRKTVRKYIKEYETKRCELEKLNSNMDSGELIQSIVEAPRYQVGKRVKRKLTKEMEQRIQEQIVENKEKVKKGLRKQLKKPIDIHEMLEMEGFDISYSTVLRVVRKLENKPKEAYIKAAYLPGDICEFDWGGSKSND
;
A
#
# COMPACT_ATOMS: atom_id res chain seq x y z
N MET A 1 18.88 12.26 5.36
CA MET A 1 17.49 12.74 5.29
C MET A 1 17.48 14.09 6.00
N ILE A 2 16.82 15.11 5.44
CA ILE A 2 16.79 16.43 6.07
C ILE A 2 15.80 16.40 7.22
N ASP A 3 16.16 17.00 8.35
CA ASP A 3 15.26 17.14 9.48
C ASP A 3 14.09 18.06 9.17
N LEU A 4 12.93 17.78 9.78
CA LEU A 4 11.74 18.58 9.56
C LEU A 4 11.97 20.07 9.89
N LYS A 5 12.72 20.35 10.96
CA LYS A 5 13.10 21.72 11.37
C LYS A 5 13.84 22.47 10.26
N LYS A 6 14.80 21.81 9.60
CA LYS A 6 15.55 22.41 8.49
C LYS A 6 14.66 22.65 7.27
N LYS A 7 13.70 21.75 6.99
CA LYS A 7 12.71 21.97 5.93
C LYS A 7 11.82 23.19 6.22
N GLN A 8 11.36 23.36 7.47
CA GLN A 8 10.59 24.52 7.89
C GLN A 8 11.39 25.82 7.77
N GLU A 9 12.64 25.82 8.23
CA GLU A 9 13.55 26.97 8.16
C GLU A 9 13.77 27.45 6.72
N VAL A 10 14.04 26.51 5.80
CA VAL A 10 14.16 26.78 4.35
C VAL A 10 12.90 27.46 3.80
N LEU A 11 11.71 27.00 4.19
CA LEU A 11 10.44 27.57 3.74
C LEU A 11 10.18 28.96 4.34
N LEU A 12 10.48 29.15 5.63
CA LEU A 12 10.33 30.45 6.31
C LEU A 12 11.23 31.53 5.70
N MET A 13 12.51 31.22 5.45
CA MET A 13 13.43 32.17 4.81
C MET A 13 12.98 32.56 3.38
N HIS A 14 12.34 31.64 2.66
CA HIS A 14 11.81 31.95 1.34
C HIS A 14 10.54 32.81 1.40
N ILE A 15 9.57 32.43 2.23
CA ILE A 15 8.23 33.06 2.28
C ILE A 15 8.25 34.40 3.02
N ARG A 16 8.91 34.44 4.19
CA ARG A 16 8.88 35.62 5.08
C ARG A 16 9.98 36.61 4.73
N GLU A 17 11.17 36.11 4.42
CA GLU A 17 12.38 36.94 4.26
C GLU A 17 12.72 37.20 2.78
N GLY A 18 12.02 36.55 1.83
CA GLY A 18 12.22 36.77 0.39
C GLY A 18 13.62 36.37 -0.12
N ARG A 19 14.36 35.56 0.64
CA ARG A 19 15.74 35.22 0.30
C ARG A 19 15.85 34.37 -0.95
N SER A 20 16.96 34.54 -1.67
CA SER A 20 17.24 33.75 -2.87
C SER A 20 17.56 32.29 -2.50
N GLN A 21 17.28 31.35 -3.42
CA GLN A 21 17.64 29.93 -3.23
C GLN A 21 19.13 29.71 -2.92
N ARG A 22 20.01 30.59 -3.42
CA ARG A 22 21.46 30.52 -3.17
C ARG A 22 21.79 30.89 -1.72
N GLU A 23 21.19 31.96 -1.24
CA GLU A 23 21.39 32.47 0.11
C GLU A 23 20.81 31.51 1.16
N ILE A 24 19.64 30.93 0.89
CA ILE A 24 19.03 29.91 1.76
C ILE A 24 19.93 28.67 1.83
N ALA A 25 20.48 28.21 0.71
CA ALA A 25 21.37 27.04 0.67
C ALA A 25 22.67 27.28 1.48
N GLN A 26 23.23 28.48 1.40
CA GLN A 26 24.42 28.87 2.17
C GLN A 26 24.14 28.94 3.68
N SER A 27 23.03 29.58 4.09
CA SER A 27 22.68 29.76 5.50
C SER A 27 22.27 28.46 6.18
N THR A 28 21.44 27.63 5.53
CA THR A 28 20.91 26.38 6.12
C THR A 28 21.82 25.17 5.94
N SER A 29 22.93 25.32 5.19
CA SER A 29 23.83 24.21 4.79
C SER A 29 23.09 23.06 4.09
N VAL A 30 22.00 23.37 3.39
CA VAL A 30 21.21 22.42 2.60
C VAL A 30 21.59 22.55 1.13
N ASP A 31 21.74 21.42 0.43
CA ASP A 31 22.04 21.45 -0.99
C ASP A 31 20.98 22.25 -1.76
N ARG A 32 21.45 23.13 -2.66
CA ARG A 32 20.60 24.04 -3.43
C ARG A 32 19.50 23.33 -4.23
N LYS A 33 19.75 22.10 -4.73
CA LYS A 33 18.73 21.32 -5.46
C LYS A 33 17.59 20.93 -4.53
N THR A 34 17.89 20.68 -3.26
CA THR A 34 16.90 20.32 -2.25
C THR A 34 16.09 21.53 -1.80
N VAL A 35 16.72 22.69 -1.61
CA VAL A 35 16.04 23.98 -1.38
C VAL A 35 15.05 24.27 -2.52
N ARG A 36 15.52 24.18 -3.77
CA ARG A 36 14.68 24.38 -4.96
C ARG A 36 13.51 23.39 -5.02
N LYS A 37 13.76 22.11 -4.70
CA LYS A 37 12.72 21.08 -4.67
C LYS A 37 11.62 21.45 -3.68
N TYR A 38 11.99 21.83 -2.45
CA TYR A 38 11.01 22.17 -1.41
C TYR A 38 10.21 23.45 -1.72
N ILE A 39 10.86 24.47 -2.28
CA ILE A 39 10.17 25.69 -2.72
C ILE A 39 9.17 25.35 -3.84
N LYS A 40 9.57 24.56 -4.84
CA LYS A 40 8.68 24.16 -5.93
C LYS A 40 7.51 23.29 -5.44
N GLU A 41 7.77 22.34 -4.55
CA GLU A 41 6.72 21.53 -3.92
C GLU A 41 5.73 22.40 -3.13
N TYR A 42 6.22 23.45 -2.46
CA TYR A 42 5.38 24.42 -1.77
C TYR A 42 4.51 25.23 -2.74
N GLU A 43 5.11 25.84 -3.77
CA GLU A 43 4.39 26.65 -4.77
C GLU A 43 3.34 25.84 -5.53
N THR A 44 3.68 24.60 -5.93
CA THR A 44 2.75 23.69 -6.62
C THR A 44 1.56 23.33 -5.75
N LYS A 45 1.79 22.93 -4.49
CA LYS A 45 0.72 22.68 -3.53
C LYS A 45 -0.13 23.92 -3.27
N ARG A 46 0.48 25.11 -3.13
CA ARG A 46 -0.28 26.37 -3.01
C ARG A 46 -1.16 26.63 -4.22
N CYS A 47 -0.62 26.46 -5.44
CA CYS A 47 -1.37 26.66 -6.66
C CYS A 47 -2.51 25.63 -6.85
N GLU A 48 -2.28 24.36 -6.49
CA GLU A 48 -3.33 23.33 -6.47
C GLU A 48 -4.45 23.68 -5.50
N LEU A 49 -4.11 24.24 -4.32
CA LEU A 49 -5.08 24.63 -3.31
C LEU A 49 -5.84 25.91 -3.67
N GLU A 50 -5.16 26.90 -4.25
CA GLU A 50 -5.80 28.11 -4.80
C GLU A 50 -6.82 27.78 -5.89
N LYS A 51 -6.59 26.71 -6.66
CA LYS A 51 -7.55 26.18 -7.65
C LYS A 51 -8.71 25.42 -7.03
N LEU A 52 -8.54 24.86 -5.82
CA LEU A 52 -9.51 23.96 -5.20
C LEU A 52 -10.53 24.65 -4.29
N ASN A 53 -10.24 25.80 -3.65
CA ASN A 53 -11.24 26.75 -3.10
C ASN A 53 -10.65 27.90 -2.25
N SER A 54 -11.33 29.05 -2.26
CA SER A 54 -10.96 30.34 -1.65
C SER A 54 -11.11 30.47 -0.11
N ASN A 55 -11.52 29.42 0.62
CA ASN A 55 -11.95 29.52 2.03
C ASN A 55 -11.36 28.42 2.96
N MET A 56 -10.14 27.94 2.74
CA MET A 56 -9.49 27.03 3.71
C MET A 56 -8.69 27.79 4.78
N ASP A 57 -8.83 27.32 6.02
CA ASP A 57 -8.11 27.83 7.18
C ASP A 57 -6.61 27.64 7.01
N SER A 58 -5.87 28.74 7.14
CA SER A 58 -4.42 28.83 6.94
C SER A 58 -3.60 27.85 7.78
N GLY A 59 -4.18 27.31 8.87
CA GLY A 59 -3.54 26.33 9.76
C GLY A 59 -3.35 24.94 9.14
N GLU A 60 -4.38 24.38 8.50
CA GLU A 60 -4.31 23.07 7.84
C GLU A 60 -3.37 23.10 6.62
N LEU A 61 -3.32 24.26 5.96
CA LEU A 61 -2.42 24.57 4.86
C LEU A 61 -0.95 24.44 5.31
N ILE A 62 -0.58 25.03 6.45
CA ILE A 62 0.79 24.97 6.98
C ILE A 62 1.14 23.53 7.38
N GLN A 63 0.21 22.79 7.96
CA GLN A 63 0.48 21.44 8.47
C GLN A 63 0.72 20.42 7.34
N SER A 64 -0.05 20.48 6.24
CA SER A 64 0.14 19.62 5.05
C SER A 64 1.44 19.92 4.25
N ILE A 65 1.97 21.13 4.40
CA ILE A 65 3.24 21.58 3.80
C ILE A 65 4.43 21.07 4.62
N VAL A 66 4.25 20.99 5.94
CA VAL A 66 5.25 20.70 6.97
C VAL A 66 5.29 19.21 7.35
N GLU A 67 4.77 18.31 6.52
CA GLU A 67 5.00 16.88 6.72
C GLU A 67 6.49 16.53 6.62
N ALA A 68 6.90 15.53 7.42
CA ALA A 68 8.26 15.02 7.42
C ALA A 68 8.66 14.56 6.01
N PRO A 69 9.87 14.92 5.53
CA PRO A 69 10.30 14.58 4.18
C PRO A 69 10.44 13.06 4.01
N ARG A 70 9.47 12.41 3.38
CA ARG A 70 9.50 10.97 3.13
C ARG A 70 10.31 10.64 1.88
N TYR A 71 11.18 9.63 1.97
CA TYR A 71 11.88 9.13 0.78
C TYR A 71 10.88 8.49 -0.19
N GLN A 72 10.80 9.04 -1.40
CA GLN A 72 9.98 8.48 -2.48
C GLN A 72 10.78 7.37 -3.15
N VAL A 73 10.48 6.12 -2.81
CA VAL A 73 10.90 4.99 -3.64
C VAL A 73 10.00 4.99 -4.86
N GLY A 74 10.56 5.23 -6.06
CA GLY A 74 9.80 5.16 -7.30
C GLY A 74 9.11 3.80 -7.48
N LYS A 75 8.14 3.72 -8.40
CA LYS A 75 7.47 2.46 -8.75
C LYS A 75 8.50 1.48 -9.32
N ARG A 76 8.89 0.46 -8.54
CA ARG A 76 9.83 -0.58 -8.99
C ARG A 76 9.07 -1.61 -9.81
N VAL A 77 9.48 -1.78 -11.07
CA VAL A 77 8.92 -2.82 -11.94
C VAL A 77 9.49 -4.19 -11.55
N LYS A 78 8.67 -5.24 -11.67
CA LYS A 78 9.13 -6.61 -11.46
C LYS A 78 10.07 -6.99 -12.62
N ARG A 79 11.25 -7.51 -12.31
CA ARG A 79 12.30 -7.75 -13.32
C ARG A 79 12.09 -9.02 -14.15
N LYS A 80 11.70 -10.12 -13.51
CA LYS A 80 11.62 -11.47 -14.13
C LYS A 80 10.19 -11.96 -14.38
N LEU A 81 9.21 -11.36 -13.70
CA LEU A 81 7.83 -11.81 -13.81
C LEU A 81 7.14 -11.08 -14.98
N THR A 82 6.91 -11.82 -16.05
CA THR A 82 6.16 -11.34 -17.21
C THR A 82 4.65 -11.48 -16.98
N LYS A 83 3.85 -10.78 -17.79
CA LYS A 83 2.38 -10.87 -17.73
C LYS A 83 1.88 -12.27 -18.09
N GLU A 84 2.53 -12.94 -19.03
CA GLU A 84 2.22 -14.31 -19.44
C GLU A 84 2.36 -15.29 -18.27
N MET A 85 3.46 -15.20 -17.52
CA MET A 85 3.68 -16.04 -16.35
C MET A 85 2.65 -15.76 -15.25
N GLU A 86 2.27 -14.49 -15.04
CA GLU A 86 1.18 -14.15 -14.10
C GLU A 86 -0.14 -14.80 -14.51
N GLN A 87 -0.45 -14.79 -15.80
CA GLN A 87 -1.64 -15.41 -16.34
C GLN A 87 -1.63 -16.93 -16.15
N ARG A 88 -0.51 -17.61 -16.46
CA ARG A 88 -0.37 -19.06 -16.23
C ARG A 88 -0.56 -19.43 -14.76
N ILE A 89 0.04 -18.67 -13.85
CA ILE A 89 -0.16 -18.89 -12.40
C ILE A 89 -1.64 -18.71 -12.02
N GLN A 90 -2.31 -17.72 -12.58
CA GLN A 90 -3.73 -17.47 -12.31
C GLN A 90 -4.62 -18.60 -12.82
N GLU A 91 -4.37 -19.13 -14.01
CA GLU A 91 -5.09 -20.28 -14.58
C GLU A 91 -4.98 -21.51 -13.66
N GLN A 92 -3.78 -21.81 -13.15
CA GLN A 92 -3.57 -22.92 -12.22
C GLN A 92 -4.33 -22.74 -10.89
N ILE A 93 -4.39 -21.51 -10.38
CA ILE A 93 -5.15 -21.22 -9.15
C ILE A 93 -6.66 -21.36 -9.40
N VAL A 94 -7.16 -20.96 -10.57
CA VAL A 94 -8.57 -21.14 -10.94
C VAL A 94 -8.90 -22.62 -11.08
N GLU A 95 -8.05 -23.40 -11.77
CA GLU A 95 -8.21 -24.85 -11.90
C GLU A 95 -8.25 -25.54 -10.51
N ASN A 96 -7.37 -25.14 -9.60
CA ASN A 96 -7.39 -25.62 -8.21
C ASN A 96 -8.72 -25.30 -7.51
N LYS A 97 -9.26 -24.08 -7.66
CA LYS A 97 -10.57 -23.71 -7.09
C LYS A 97 -11.70 -24.59 -7.63
N GLU A 98 -11.66 -24.92 -8.92
CA GLU A 98 -12.64 -25.84 -9.53
C GLU A 98 -12.50 -27.27 -9.00
N LYS A 99 -11.27 -27.77 -8.85
CA LYS A 99 -11.02 -29.10 -8.26
C LYS A 99 -11.52 -29.18 -6.82
N VAL A 100 -11.37 -28.12 -6.03
CA VAL A 100 -11.95 -28.04 -4.68
C VAL A 100 -13.47 -28.16 -4.73
N LYS A 101 -14.14 -27.42 -5.63
CA LYS A 101 -15.60 -27.50 -5.79
C LYS A 101 -16.08 -28.90 -6.20
N LYS A 102 -15.28 -29.61 -7.00
CA LYS A 102 -15.52 -31.00 -7.44
C LYS A 102 -15.11 -32.06 -6.40
N GLY A 103 -14.54 -31.68 -5.25
CA GLY A 103 -14.08 -32.62 -4.21
C GLY A 103 -12.71 -33.27 -4.47
N LEU A 104 -12.00 -32.89 -5.53
CA LEU A 104 -10.73 -33.48 -5.96
C LEU A 104 -9.51 -32.89 -5.22
N ARG A 105 -9.53 -32.90 -3.88
CA ARG A 105 -8.50 -32.23 -3.05
C ARG A 105 -7.09 -32.81 -3.23
N LYS A 106 -6.95 -34.11 -3.54
CA LYS A 106 -5.64 -34.76 -3.72
C LYS A 106 -4.93 -34.34 -5.02
N GLN A 107 -5.64 -33.75 -5.97
CA GLN A 107 -5.12 -33.34 -7.29
C GLN A 107 -4.79 -31.84 -7.38
N LEU A 108 -4.77 -31.15 -6.24
CA LEU A 108 -4.46 -29.72 -6.19
C LEU A 108 -2.97 -29.51 -6.39
N LYS A 109 -2.62 -28.62 -7.33
CA LYS A 109 -1.23 -28.25 -7.60
C LYS A 109 -0.73 -27.31 -6.50
N LYS A 110 0.38 -27.67 -5.87
CA LYS A 110 1.09 -26.84 -4.91
C LYS A 110 1.85 -25.73 -5.65
N PRO A 111 2.29 -24.68 -4.93
CA PRO A 111 3.14 -23.64 -5.52
C PRO A 111 4.45 -24.17 -6.11
N ILE A 112 4.95 -25.31 -5.60
CA ILE A 112 6.15 -25.97 -6.15
C ILE A 112 5.84 -26.61 -7.51
N ASP A 113 4.73 -27.35 -7.62
CA ASP A 113 4.28 -27.94 -8.89
C ASP A 113 4.03 -26.87 -9.97
N ILE A 114 3.47 -25.71 -9.58
CA ILE A 114 3.29 -24.56 -10.49
C ILE A 114 4.65 -24.00 -10.95
N HIS A 115 5.64 -23.97 -10.07
CA HIS A 115 6.97 -23.50 -10.41
C HIS A 115 7.68 -24.46 -11.37
N GLU A 116 7.64 -25.77 -11.11
CA GLU A 116 8.21 -26.80 -11.98
C GLU A 116 7.55 -26.78 -13.36
N MET A 117 6.23 -26.56 -13.43
CA MET A 117 5.51 -26.37 -14.69
C MET A 117 6.05 -25.17 -15.49
N LEU A 118 6.29 -24.03 -14.83
CA LEU A 118 6.85 -22.84 -15.48
C LEU A 118 8.30 -23.07 -15.94
N GLU A 119 9.10 -23.83 -15.17
CA GLU A 119 10.47 -24.20 -15.57
C GLU A 119 10.45 -25.13 -16.79
N MET A 120 9.54 -26.11 -16.84
CA MET A 120 9.36 -26.99 -18.00
C MET A 120 8.92 -26.23 -19.26
N GLU A 121 8.13 -25.17 -19.09
CA GLU A 121 7.74 -24.26 -20.18
C GLU A 121 8.91 -23.34 -20.62
N GLY A 122 10.03 -23.35 -19.91
CA GLY A 122 11.25 -22.62 -20.25
C GLY A 122 11.38 -21.24 -19.59
N PHE A 123 10.54 -20.91 -18.61
CA PHE A 123 10.61 -19.63 -17.92
C PHE A 123 11.69 -19.60 -16.83
N ASP A 124 12.59 -18.61 -16.90
CA ASP A 124 13.57 -18.34 -15.84
C ASP A 124 12.95 -17.53 -14.70
N ILE A 125 12.44 -18.23 -13.68
CA ILE A 125 11.86 -17.64 -12.48
C ILE A 125 12.20 -18.43 -11.23
N SER A 126 12.53 -17.72 -10.14
CA SER A 126 12.70 -18.37 -8.84
C SER A 126 11.36 -18.84 -8.24
N TYR A 127 11.35 -19.99 -7.58
CA TYR A 127 10.27 -20.45 -6.70
C TYR A 127 9.70 -19.34 -5.79
N SER A 128 10.57 -18.56 -5.14
CA SER A 128 10.16 -17.52 -4.19
C SER A 128 9.27 -16.43 -4.80
N THR A 129 9.45 -16.17 -6.09
CA THR A 129 8.65 -15.20 -6.85
C THR A 129 7.28 -15.78 -7.18
N VAL A 130 7.22 -17.05 -7.64
CA VAL A 130 5.97 -17.78 -7.87
C VAL A 130 5.16 -17.85 -6.59
N LEU A 131 5.76 -18.28 -5.48
CA LEU A 131 5.10 -18.36 -4.17
C LEU A 131 4.52 -17.02 -3.72
N ARG A 132 5.26 -15.92 -3.92
CA ARG A 132 4.77 -14.56 -3.60
C ARG A 132 3.55 -14.18 -4.42
N VAL A 133 3.54 -14.52 -5.71
CA VAL A 133 2.41 -14.23 -6.61
C VAL A 133 1.20 -15.07 -6.21
N VAL A 134 1.37 -16.38 -6.01
CA VAL A 134 0.30 -17.28 -5.55
C VAL A 134 -0.31 -16.78 -4.25
N ARG A 135 0.51 -16.50 -3.23
CA ARG A 135 0.04 -15.94 -1.96
C ARG A 135 -0.71 -14.63 -2.16
N LYS A 136 -0.21 -13.72 -3.01
CA LYS A 136 -0.89 -12.46 -3.28
C LYS A 136 -2.29 -12.67 -3.89
N LEU A 137 -2.44 -13.65 -4.79
CA LEU A 137 -3.71 -13.97 -5.45
C LEU A 137 -4.69 -14.75 -4.55
N GLU A 138 -4.17 -15.55 -3.62
CA GLU A 138 -4.97 -16.31 -2.66
C GLU A 138 -5.32 -15.51 -1.40
N ASN A 139 -4.57 -14.45 -1.09
CA ASN A 139 -4.77 -13.63 0.10
C ASN A 139 -6.12 -12.93 0.03
N LYS A 140 -7.11 -13.52 0.72
CA LYS A 140 -8.39 -12.86 1.00
C LYS A 140 -8.21 -12.00 2.24
N PRO A 141 -8.63 -10.72 2.24
CA PRO A 141 -8.64 -9.94 3.46
C PRO A 141 -9.48 -10.70 4.49
N LYS A 142 -8.94 -10.88 5.71
CA LYS A 142 -9.72 -11.43 6.82
C LYS A 142 -10.86 -10.46 7.10
N GLU A 143 -12.08 -10.96 7.15
CA GLU A 143 -13.23 -10.15 7.55
C GLU A 143 -12.96 -9.54 8.94
N ALA A 144 -13.25 -8.25 9.09
CA ALA A 144 -13.05 -7.56 10.35
C ALA A 144 -14.07 -8.09 11.35
N TYR A 145 -13.61 -8.93 12.28
CA TYR A 145 -14.43 -9.40 13.39
C TYR A 145 -14.54 -8.29 14.44
N ILE A 146 -15.67 -7.59 14.45
CA ILE A 146 -15.99 -6.61 15.49
C ILE A 146 -16.47 -7.38 16.72
N LYS A 147 -15.68 -7.37 17.79
CA LYS A 147 -16.12 -7.88 19.10
C LYS A 147 -17.18 -6.93 19.64
N ALA A 148 -18.42 -7.38 19.66
CA ALA A 148 -19.46 -6.69 20.41
C ALA A 148 -19.21 -6.94 21.90
N ALA A 149 -19.18 -5.85 22.68
CA ALA A 149 -19.14 -5.90 24.13
C ALA A 149 -20.57 -5.71 24.64
N TYR A 150 -21.04 -6.66 25.44
CA TYR A 150 -22.39 -6.68 25.98
C TYR A 150 -22.30 -6.59 27.51
N LEU A 151 -23.18 -5.80 28.12
CA LEU A 151 -23.35 -5.81 29.56
C LEU A 151 -24.12 -7.06 29.99
N PRO A 152 -23.98 -7.49 31.26
CA PRO A 152 -24.80 -8.58 31.79
C PRO A 152 -26.30 -8.27 31.62
N GLY A 153 -27.00 -9.09 30.82
CA GLY A 153 -28.42 -8.93 30.51
C GLY A 153 -28.75 -8.39 29.11
N ASP A 154 -27.77 -7.92 28.33
CA ASP A 154 -27.99 -7.39 26.97
C ASP A 154 -28.26 -8.49 25.92
N ILE A 155 -27.89 -9.74 26.21
CA ILE A 155 -28.17 -10.90 25.36
C ILE A 155 -28.87 -11.97 26.17
N CYS A 156 -29.95 -12.52 25.60
CA CYS A 156 -30.57 -13.75 26.04
C CYS A 156 -30.24 -14.84 25.02
N GLU A 157 -29.39 -15.80 25.40
CA GLU A 157 -29.13 -16.99 24.58
C GLU A 157 -30.27 -17.99 24.79
N PHE A 158 -30.99 -18.34 23.72
CA PHE A 158 -32.07 -19.31 23.77
C PHE A 158 -31.57 -20.65 23.23
N ASP A 159 -31.42 -21.64 24.12
CA ASP A 159 -31.00 -22.99 23.75
C ASP A 159 -32.22 -23.77 23.23
N TRP A 160 -32.30 -23.94 21.91
CA TRP A 160 -33.35 -24.78 21.31
C TRP A 160 -32.95 -26.24 21.51
N GLY A 161 -33.19 -26.76 22.72
CA GLY A 161 -33.04 -28.17 23.03
C GLY A 161 -33.77 -29.01 21.98
N GLY A 162 -33.02 -29.78 21.19
CA GLY A 162 -33.56 -30.53 20.06
C GLY A 162 -34.66 -31.49 20.51
N SER A 163 -35.91 -31.18 20.17
CA SER A 163 -37.00 -32.14 20.27
C SER A 163 -36.74 -33.27 19.26
N LYS A 164 -36.42 -34.47 19.75
CA LYS A 164 -36.46 -35.67 18.92
C LYS A 164 -37.92 -36.03 18.70
N SER A 165 -38.42 -35.82 17.49
CA SER A 165 -39.63 -36.46 17.00
C SER A 165 -39.30 -37.95 16.80
N ASN A 166 -39.84 -38.81 17.66
CA ASN A 166 -39.97 -40.23 17.32
C ASN A 166 -41.31 -40.38 16.62
N ASP A 167 -41.29 -40.59 15.31
CA ASP A 167 -42.36 -41.22 14.54
C ASP A 167 -41.70 -42.19 13.53
#